data_AF-A0A4Q1AKQ7-F1
#
_entry.id   AF-A0A4Q1AKQ7-F1
#
_cell.length_a   1.000
_cell.length_b   1.000
_cell.length_c   1.000
_cell.angle_alpha   90.00
_cell.angle_beta   90.00
_cell.angle_gamma   90.00
#
_symmetry.space_group_name_H-M   'P 1'
#
loop_
_entity.id
_entity.type
_entity.pdbx_description
1 polymer ?
#
loop_
_entity_poly.entity_id
_entity_poly.type
_entity_poly.pdbx_seq_one_letter_code
_entity_poly.pdbx_strand_id
1 'polypeptide(L)' 'MTLGEQYDQILTDIRKAQSSQSYQTGDKQLARGTLFRLYEERDRLLNKINTYGRNYTEGQNTTPSGDTSLASFS' A
#
# COMPACT_ATOMS: atom_id res chain seq x y z
N MET A 1 5.71 7.97 -7.89
CA MET A 1 4.48 7.40 -7.31
C MET A 1 4.66 7.38 -5.80
N THR A 2 3.77 8.06 -5.09
CA THR A 2 3.78 8.15 -3.62
C THR A 2 3.37 6.81 -2.99
N LEU A 3 3.63 6.63 -1.69
CA LEU A 3 3.15 5.47 -0.94
C LEU A 3 1.62 5.38 -0.96
N GLY A 4 0.91 6.51 -0.91
CA GLY A 4 -0.54 6.57 -0.99
C GLY A 4 -1.05 6.05 -2.33
N GLU A 5 -0.44 6.49 -3.43
CA GLU A 5 -0.78 6.00 -4.78
C GLU A 5 -0.49 4.49 -4.94
N GLN A 6 0.65 4.02 -4.39
CA GLN A 6 0.97 2.58 -4.37
C GLN A 6 -0.08 1.77 -3.59
N TYR A 7 -0.50 2.29 -2.43
CA TYR A 7 -1.49 1.63 -1.59
C TYR A 7 -2.86 1.56 -2.28
N ASP A 8 -3.30 2.64 -2.92
CA ASP A 8 -4.58 2.69 -3.63
C ASP A 8 -4.58 1.76 -4.86
N GLN A 9 -3.43 1.61 -5.52
CA GLN A 9 -3.24 0.64 -6.60
C GLN A 9 -3.36 -0.81 -6.09
N ILE A 10 -2.70 -1.16 -4.99
CA ILE A 10 -2.81 -2.50 -4.37
C ILE A 10 -4.25 -2.81 -3.96
N LEU A 11 -4.98 -1.85 -3.38
CA LEU A 11 -6.40 -2.04 -3.06
C LEU A 11 -7.24 -2.30 -4.31
N THR A 12 -6.93 -1.64 -5.42
CA THR A 12 -7.59 -1.87 -6.70
C THR A 12 -7.31 -3.27 -7.23
N ASP A 13 -6.07 -3.73 -7.15
CA ASP A 13 -5.66 -5.05 -7.62
C ASP A 13 -6.23 -6.18 -6.76
N ILE A 14 -6.35 -5.99 -5.44
CA ILE A 14 -7.07 -6.90 -4.54
C ILE A 14 -8.52 -7.04 -4.98
N ARG A 15 -9.23 -5.93 -5.22
CA ARG A 15 -10.63 -5.96 -5.66
C ARG A 15 -10.78 -6.70 -6.99
N LYS A 16 -9.90 -6.43 -7.96
CA LYS A 16 -9.90 -7.13 -9.26
C LYS A 16 -9.68 -8.63 -9.08
N ALA A 17 -8.69 -9.03 -8.28
CA ALA A 17 -8.38 -10.43 -8.03
C ALA A 17 -9.53 -11.17 -7.33
N GLN A 18 -10.21 -10.52 -6.38
CA GLN A 18 -11.41 -11.06 -5.72
C GLN A 18 -12.58 -11.21 -6.71
N SER A 19 -12.82 -10.20 -7.54
CA SER A 19 -13.85 -10.27 -8.58
C SER A 19 -13.56 -11.40 -9.58
N SER A 20 -12.33 -11.52 -10.08
CA SER A 20 -11.93 -12.61 -10.99
C SER A 20 -12.08 -13.99 -10.38
N GLN A 21 -11.76 -14.17 -9.09
CA GLN A 21 -11.96 -15.44 -8.38
C GLN A 21 -13.43 -15.87 -8.28
N SER A 22 -14.36 -14.92 -8.19
CA SER A 22 -15.80 -15.24 -8.14
C SER A 22 -16.31 -15.87 -9.44
N TYR A 23 -15.66 -15.60 -10.57
CA TYR A 23 -16.06 -16.10 -11.90
C TYR A 23 -15.36 -17.42 -12.31
N GLN A 24 -14.21 -17.77 -11.71
CA GLN A 24 -13.43 -18.94 -12.11
C GLN A 24 -13.24 -19.92 -10.95
N THR A 25 -14.09 -20.96 -10.92
CA THR A 25 -14.09 -21.97 -9.85
C THR A 25 -12.90 -22.94 -9.92
N GLY A 26 -12.17 -23.00 -11.04
CA GLY A 26 -11.07 -23.93 -11.32
C GLY A 26 -9.66 -23.43 -10.94
N ASP A 27 -9.34 -22.14 -11.13
CA ASP A 27 -8.00 -21.55 -10.90
C ASP A 27 -7.76 -21.04 -9.47
N LYS A 28 -8.53 -21.56 -8.51
CA LYS A 28 -8.59 -21.05 -7.13
C LYS A 28 -7.24 -21.05 -6.40
N GLN A 29 -6.33 -21.96 -6.74
CA GLN A 29 -5.08 -22.13 -5.99
C GLN A 29 -4.03 -21.05 -6.34
N LEU A 30 -3.85 -20.77 -7.64
CA LEU A 30 -2.98 -19.68 -8.11
C LEU A 30 -3.50 -18.32 -7.65
N ALA A 31 -4.81 -18.11 -7.75
CA ALA A 31 -5.42 -16.85 -7.35
C ALA A 31 -5.37 -16.59 -5.83
N ARG A 32 -5.37 -17.64 -4.98
CA ARG A 32 -5.17 -17.50 -3.52
C ARG A 32 -3.74 -17.06 -3.19
N GLY A 33 -2.74 -17.61 -3.87
CA GLY A 33 -1.34 -17.20 -3.68
C GLY A 33 -1.10 -15.74 -4.08
N THR A 34 -1.70 -15.30 -5.18
CA THR A 34 -1.64 -13.90 -5.63
C THR A 34 -2.33 -12.95 -4.66
N LEU A 35 -3.54 -13.30 -4.17
CA LEU A 35 -4.24 -12.47 -3.17
C LEU A 35 -3.47 -12.37 -1.86
N PHE A 36 -2.88 -13.47 -1.40
CA PHE A 36 -2.05 -13.47 -0.19
C PHE A 36 -0.91 -12.45 -0.30
N ARG A 37 -0.15 -12.48 -1.40
CA ARG A 37 0.95 -11.53 -1.64
C ARG A 37 0.47 -10.08 -1.72
N LEU A 38 -0.68 -9.83 -2.34
CA LEU A 38 -1.26 -8.48 -2.41
C LEU A 38 -1.63 -7.94 -1.02
N TYR A 39 -2.15 -8.80 -0.14
CA TYR A 39 -2.44 -8.43 1.25
C TYR A 39 -1.17 -8.16 2.07
N GLU A 40 -0.10 -8.94 1.88
CA GLU A 40 1.20 -8.68 2.52
C GLU A 40 1.77 -7.33 2.09
N GLU A 41 1.74 -7.03 0.78
CA GLU A 41 2.27 -5.75 0.28
C GLU A 41 1.40 -4.56 0.72
N ARG A 42 0.07 -4.73 0.81
CA ARG A 42 -0.84 -3.74 1.41
C ARG A 42 -0.39 -3.38 2.83
N ASP A 43 -0.14 -4.38 3.67
CA ASP A 43 0.21 -4.17 5.07
C ASP A 43 1.59 -3.53 5.22
N ARG A 44 2.54 -3.93 4.36
CA ARG A 44 3.85 -3.27 4.27
C ARG A 44 3.73 -1.80 3.89
N LEU A 45 2.92 -1.47 2.88
CA LEU A 45 2.68 -0.09 2.46
C LEU A 45 1.98 0.72 3.55
N LEU A 46 1.00 0.13 4.24
CA LEU A 46 0.31 0.78 5.36
C LEU A 46 1.28 1.14 6.48
N ASN A 47 2.19 0.23 6.84
CA ASN A 47 3.24 0.51 7.82
C ASN A 47 4.14 1.65 7.39
N LYS A 48 4.57 1.67 6.12
CA LYS A 48 5.37 2.79 5.59
C LYS A 48 4.60 4.11 5.58
N ILE A 49 3.30 4.09 5.26
CA ILE A 49 2.43 5.28 5.30
C ILE A 49 2.32 5.80 6.74
N ASN A 50 2.18 4.93 7.73
CA ASN A 50 2.14 5.33 9.14
C ASN A 50 3.44 6.00 9.59
N THR A 51 4.59 5.57 9.07
CA THR A 51 5.91 6.14 9.41
C THR A 51 6.21 7.42 8.64
N TYR A 52 5.91 7.47 7.33
CA TYR A 52 6.41 8.50 6.43
C TYR A 52 5.32 9.42 5.87
N GLY A 53 4.04 9.04 6.01
CA GLY A 53 2.90 9.72 5.41
C GLY A 53 2.60 9.25 3.98
N ARG A 54 1.35 9.49 3.53
CA ARG A 54 0.87 9.06 2.20
C ARG A 54 1.63 9.71 1.04
N ASN A 55 2.10 10.95 1.21
CA ASN A 55 2.79 11.71 0.16
C ASN A 55 4.28 11.35 0.03
N TYR A 56 4.77 10.40 0.83
CA TYR A 56 6.16 9.98 0.76
C TYR A 56 6.47 9.28 -0.56
N THR A 57 7.61 9.63 -1.17
CA THR A 57 8.17 8.94 -2.34
C THR A 57 9.59 8.50 -2.01
N GLU A 58 9.85 7.19 -2.09
CA GLU A 58 11.19 6.63 -1.83
C GLU A 58 12.23 7.28 -2.73
N GLY A 59 13.33 7.75 -2.13
CA GLY A 59 14.43 8.40 -2.84
C GLY A 59 14.18 9.85 -3.25
N GLN A 60 12.98 10.40 -3.07
CA GLN A 60 12.68 11.83 -3.32
C GLN A 60 12.42 12.60 -2.03
N ASN A 61 11.76 11.99 -1.05
CA ASN A 61 11.57 12.60 0.26
C ASN A 61 12.60 12.00 1.23
N THR A 62 13.57 12.80 1.67
CA THR A 62 14.66 12.36 2.56
C THR A 62 14.31 12.44 4.04
N THR A 63 13.17 13.03 4.40
CA THR A 63 12.79 13.27 5.80
C THR A 63 11.53 12.49 6.15
N PRO A 64 11.52 11.69 7.23
CA PRO A 64 10.28 11.20 7.81
C PRO A 64 9.38 12.38 8.16
N SER A 65 8.10 12.33 7.77
CA SER A 65 7.10 13.36 8.13
C SER A 65 6.85 13.45 9.65
N GLY A 66 7.51 12.60 10.44
CA GLY A 66 7.62 12.74 11.88
C GLY A 66 8.67 13.77 12.26
N ASP A 67 8.42 15.04 11.92
CA ASP A 67 9.02 16.14 12.64
C ASP A 67 7.89 17.00 13.20
N THR A 68 7.33 16.54 14.31
CA THR A 68 6.69 17.42 15.30
C THR A 68 7.77 18.27 15.98
N SER A 69 8.59 18.97 15.19
CA SER A 69 9.41 20.07 15.68
C SER A 69 8.47 21.27 15.75
N LEU A 70 7.89 21.41 16.95
CA LEU A 70 7.33 22.64 17.52
C LEU A 70 7.62 23.86 16.66
N ALA A 71 6.55 24.45 16.10
CA ALA A 71 6.55 25.82 15.64
C ALA A 71 7.01 26.72 16.80
N SER A 72 8.31 26.96 16.88
CA SER A 72 8.88 28.04 17.66
C SER A 72 8.56 29.30 16.87
N PHE A 73 7.44 29.92 17.19
CA PHE A 73 7.20 31.32 16.87
C PHE A 73 8.19 32.14 17.71
N SER A 74 9.28 32.55 17.10
CA SER A 74 10.07 33.70 17.53
C SER A 74 9.39 34.99 17.09
#